data_AF-A0A524CQ05-F1
#
_entry.id   AF-A0A524CQ05-F1
#
_cell.length_a   1.000
_cell.length_b   1.000
_cell.length_c   1.000
_cell.angle_alpha   90.00
_cell.angle_beta   90.00
_cell.angle_gamma   90.00
#
_symmetry.space_group_name_H-M   'P 1'
#
loop_
_entity.id
_entity.type
_entity.pdbx_description
1 polymer ?
#
loop_
_entity_poly.entity_id
_entity_poly.type
_entity_poly.pdbx_seq_one_letter_code
_entity_poly.pdbx_strand_id
1 'polypeptide(L)'
;MLMKNSKLVLLITFLVSINIVCCNKESENPQIKLSTQIETIETKTIAVEDTFIRFLNPNMVYYDLPYLKAGIDGSNKFKAYLRFSLSEEPEMWNKAEVSLYIKLEGEPLYLNVCLVEEDWEESTLTWNNHPNNGPLIEVLKITSSDIYRIDVSEFLLKRGEV
;
A
#
# COMPACT_ATOMS: atom_id res chain seq x y z
N MET A 1 10.89 -33.13 4.41
CA MET A 1 10.74 -34.02 3.24
C MET A 1 10.00 -33.24 2.17
N LEU A 2 10.65 -33.05 1.01
CA LEU A 2 10.14 -32.58 -0.29
C LEU A 2 9.69 -31.12 -0.48
N MET A 3 10.62 -30.36 -1.08
CA MET A 3 10.37 -29.23 -2.00
C MET A 3 9.60 -29.68 -3.26
N LYS A 4 8.76 -28.83 -3.86
CA LYS A 4 8.92 -28.30 -5.24
C LYS A 4 7.72 -27.47 -5.73
N ASN A 5 8.03 -26.19 -5.98
CA ASN A 5 7.78 -25.40 -7.18
C ASN A 5 6.39 -25.40 -7.84
N SER A 6 5.83 -24.20 -7.99
CA SER A 6 5.45 -23.69 -9.32
C SER A 6 5.66 -22.18 -9.37
N LYS A 7 6.71 -21.79 -10.08
CA LYS A 7 7.06 -20.41 -10.44
C LYS A 7 6.08 -19.95 -11.52
N LEU A 8 5.43 -18.81 -11.33
CA LEU A 8 4.77 -18.09 -12.41
C LEU A 8 5.51 -16.77 -12.61
N VAL A 9 6.29 -16.71 -13.69
CA VAL A 9 6.93 -15.48 -14.16
C VAL A 9 5.95 -14.83 -15.12
N LEU A 10 5.29 -13.76 -14.69
CA LEU A 10 4.56 -12.88 -15.59
C LEU A 10 5.25 -11.51 -15.58
N LEU A 11 5.94 -11.23 -16.68
CA LEU A 11 6.66 -10.00 -16.94
C LEU A 11 5.64 -8.86 -17.08
N ILE A 12 5.42 -8.11 -16.01
CA ILE A 12 4.71 -6.83 -16.07
C ILE A 12 5.61 -5.78 -15.42
N THR A 13 6.42 -5.15 -16.27
CA THR A 13 7.20 -3.97 -15.93
C THR A 13 6.27 -2.79 -15.65
N PHE A 14 6.13 -2.43 -14.38
CA PHE A 14 5.75 -1.09 -13.97
C PHE A 14 6.79 -0.59 -12.96
N LEU A 15 7.57 0.41 -13.40
CA LEU A 15 8.54 1.13 -12.61
C LEU A 15 7.80 1.99 -11.58
N VAL A 16 8.08 1.76 -10.31
CA VAL A 16 7.70 2.67 -9.23
C VAL A 16 8.99 3.07 -8.54
N SER A 17 9.39 4.33 -8.71
CA SER A 17 10.57 4.90 -8.06
C SER A 17 10.15 5.74 -6.86
N ILE A 18 10.89 5.57 -5.77
CA ILE A 18 10.63 6.26 -4.52
C ILE A 18 11.91 6.97 -4.06
N ASN A 19 11.83 8.29 -3.87
CA ASN A 19 12.97 9.11 -3.45
C ASN A 19 12.89 9.40 -1.94
N ILE A 20 13.99 9.18 -1.20
CA ILE A 20 14.25 9.81 0.11
C ILE A 20 15.67 10.38 0.13
N VAL A 21 15.79 11.60 0.65
CA VAL A 21 17.01 12.42 0.72
C VAL A 21 17.37 12.65 2.18
N CYS A 22 18.63 12.45 2.56
CA CYS A 22 19.18 12.93 3.83
C CYS A 22 20.59 13.47 3.61
N CYS A 23 20.91 14.65 4.17
CA CYS A 23 22.30 15.13 4.27
C CYS A 23 22.45 16.23 5.35
N ASN A 24 23.50 16.13 6.18
CA ASN A 24 24.11 17.23 6.94
C ASN A 24 25.61 17.35 6.60
N LYS A 25 26.12 18.60 6.56
CA LYS A 25 27.49 19.07 6.17
C LYS A 25 28.52 18.90 7.31
N GLU A 26 29.86 19.05 7.21
CA GLU A 26 30.76 19.88 6.37
C GLU A 26 32.28 19.54 6.60
N SER A 27 33.17 20.03 5.71
CA SER A 27 34.60 20.46 5.91
C SER A 27 35.71 19.81 5.02
N GLU A 28 36.68 20.63 4.60
CA GLU A 28 37.46 20.59 3.34
C GLU A 28 38.89 19.96 3.39
N ASN A 29 39.15 19.02 2.45
CA ASN A 29 40.41 18.56 1.78
C ASN A 29 41.57 17.91 2.61
N PRO A 30 42.16 16.73 2.26
CA PRO A 30 42.40 16.13 0.93
C PRO A 30 41.65 14.79 0.66
N GLN A 31 41.41 14.47 -0.61
CA GLN A 31 40.34 13.55 -1.03
C GLN A 31 40.60 12.05 -0.80
N ILE A 32 39.70 11.40 -0.06
CA ILE A 32 39.37 9.98 -0.22
C ILE A 32 38.14 9.91 -1.13
N LYS A 33 38.28 9.32 -2.32
CA LYS A 33 37.12 9.02 -3.17
C LYS A 33 36.48 7.71 -2.69
N LEU A 34 35.76 7.78 -1.58
CA LEU A 34 34.84 6.72 -1.16
C LEU A 34 33.64 6.77 -2.10
N SER A 35 33.69 5.99 -3.17
CA SER A 35 32.49 5.71 -3.96
C SER A 35 31.78 4.53 -3.29
N THR A 36 30.98 4.80 -2.25
CA THR A 36 30.04 3.79 -1.77
C THR A 36 28.87 3.77 -2.74
N GLN A 37 28.91 2.86 -3.71
CA GLN A 37 27.72 2.45 -4.44
C GLN A 37 26.89 1.64 -3.43
N ILE A 38 26.05 2.32 -2.65
CA ILE A 38 25.07 1.61 -1.81
C ILE A 38 24.03 1.10 -2.80
N GLU A 39 24.08 -0.19 -3.15
CA GLU A 39 23.02 -0.82 -3.93
C GLU A 39 21.74 -0.77 -3.09
N THR A 40 20.78 0.04 -3.54
CA THR A 40 19.43 0.03 -2.98
C THR A 40 18.78 -1.31 -3.34
N ILE A 41 18.51 -2.14 -2.33
CA ILE A 41 17.76 -3.38 -2.52
C ILE A 41 16.27 -3.04 -2.37
N GLU A 42 15.54 -3.09 -3.47
CA GLU A 42 14.09 -2.91 -3.47
C GLU A 42 13.39 -4.28 -3.32
N THR A 43 12.53 -4.40 -2.30
CA THR A 43 11.64 -5.55 -2.15
C THR A 43 10.23 -5.13 -2.51
N LYS A 44 9.57 -5.91 -3.38
CA LYS A 44 8.20 -5.63 -3.83
C LYS A 44 7.29 -6.78 -3.42
N THR A 45 6.16 -6.42 -2.80
CA THR A 45 5.07 -7.34 -2.49
C THR A 45 3.76 -6.82 -3.09
N ILE A 46 2.76 -7.69 -3.20
CA ILE A 46 1.39 -7.34 -3.57
C ILE A 46 0.48 -7.52 -2.36
N ALA A 47 -0.76 -7.04 -2.46
CA ALA A 47 -1.76 -7.37 -1.44
C ALA A 47 -2.00 -8.89 -1.43
N VAL A 48 -2.03 -9.48 -0.24
CA VAL A 48 -2.32 -10.92 -0.03
C VAL A 48 -3.80 -11.18 0.15
N GLU A 49 -4.56 -10.15 0.53
CA GLU A 49 -6.02 -10.12 0.51
C GLU A 49 -6.48 -8.73 0.07
N ASP A 50 -7.53 -8.68 -0.76
CA ASP A 50 -8.14 -7.43 -1.19
C ASP A 50 -9.64 -7.55 -1.41
N THR A 51 -10.39 -6.56 -0.96
CA THR A 51 -11.83 -6.51 -1.24
C THR A 51 -12.38 -5.11 -1.07
N PHE A 52 -13.65 -4.90 -1.39
CA PHE A 52 -14.34 -3.67 -1.04
C PHE A 52 -15.73 -3.97 -0.49
N ILE A 53 -16.24 -3.04 0.31
CA ILE A 53 -17.58 -3.09 0.87
C ILE A 53 -18.43 -1.96 0.33
N ARG A 54 -19.75 -2.15 0.36
CA ARG A 54 -20.72 -1.23 -0.22
C ARG A 54 -21.85 -0.93 0.75
N PHE A 55 -22.11 0.35 1.02
CA PHE A 55 -23.16 0.79 1.94
C PHE A 55 -24.56 0.30 1.55
N LEU A 56 -24.92 0.39 0.27
CA LEU A 56 -26.27 0.01 -0.18
C LEU A 56 -26.51 -1.51 -0.23
N ASN A 57 -25.46 -2.33 -0.14
CA ASN A 57 -25.55 -3.79 -0.11
C ASN A 57 -24.80 -4.34 1.12
N PRO A 58 -25.29 -4.08 2.34
CA PRO A 58 -24.44 -4.10 3.51
C PRO A 58 -24.03 -5.49 4.02
N ASN A 59 -24.67 -6.56 3.52
CA ASN A 59 -24.36 -7.95 3.84
C ASN A 59 -23.63 -8.69 2.70
N MET A 60 -23.31 -8.01 1.60
CA MET A 60 -22.70 -8.65 0.44
C MET A 60 -21.17 -8.63 0.56
N VAL A 61 -20.55 -9.76 0.21
CA VAL A 61 -19.10 -9.93 0.12
C VAL A 61 -18.68 -9.81 -1.36
N TYR A 62 -17.50 -9.22 -1.62
CA TYR A 62 -17.01 -8.90 -2.97
C TYR A 62 -15.59 -9.42 -3.25
N TYR A 63 -15.15 -10.48 -2.56
CA TYR A 63 -13.78 -11.00 -2.58
C TYR A 63 -13.31 -11.59 -3.93
N ASP A 64 -14.21 -12.04 -4.81
CA ASP A 64 -13.81 -12.67 -6.09
C ASP A 64 -13.71 -11.69 -7.27
N LEU A 65 -13.93 -10.39 -7.03
CA LEU A 65 -14.04 -9.41 -8.10
C LEU A 65 -12.66 -8.94 -8.58
N PRO A 66 -12.45 -8.77 -9.91
CA PRO A 66 -11.16 -8.36 -10.46
C PRO A 66 -10.92 -6.84 -10.34
N TYR A 67 -11.64 -6.15 -9.47
CA TYR A 67 -11.56 -4.70 -9.28
C TYR A 67 -12.01 -4.29 -7.87
N LEU A 68 -11.47 -3.16 -7.41
CA LEU A 68 -11.85 -2.51 -6.17
C LEU A 68 -12.63 -1.23 -6.42
N LYS A 69 -13.43 -0.82 -5.43
CA LYS A 69 -14.11 0.48 -5.42
C LYS A 69 -13.87 1.19 -4.09
N ALA A 70 -13.64 2.49 -4.15
CA ALA A 70 -13.53 3.37 -3.00
C ALA A 70 -14.17 4.72 -3.33
N GLY A 71 -14.70 5.39 -2.30
CA GLY A 71 -15.31 6.72 -2.45
C GLY A 71 -16.83 6.69 -2.46
N ILE A 72 -17.44 7.61 -3.19
CA ILE A 72 -18.88 7.89 -3.14
C ILE A 72 -19.43 7.95 -4.56
N ASP A 73 -20.57 7.29 -4.78
CA ASP A 73 -21.35 7.34 -6.03
C ASP A 73 -22.83 7.58 -5.65
N GLY A 74 -23.28 8.83 -5.80
CA GLY A 74 -24.59 9.25 -5.31
C GLY A 74 -24.73 9.05 -3.79
N SER A 75 -25.72 8.27 -3.36
CA SER A 75 -25.93 7.90 -1.94
C SER A 75 -25.10 6.70 -1.49
N ASN A 76 -24.42 6.04 -2.42
CA ASN A 76 -23.66 4.84 -2.15
C ASN A 76 -22.23 5.18 -1.73
N LYS A 77 -21.67 4.39 -0.82
CA LYS A 77 -20.33 4.55 -0.29
C LYS A 77 -19.58 3.25 -0.43
N PHE A 78 -18.30 3.35 -0.80
CA PHE A 78 -17.41 2.22 -0.97
C PHE A 78 -16.15 2.41 -0.13
N LYS A 79 -15.69 1.31 0.49
CA LYS A 79 -14.38 1.25 1.14
C LYS A 79 -13.64 0.05 0.58
N ALA A 80 -12.42 0.28 0.10
CA ALA A 80 -11.51 -0.79 -0.30
C ALA A 80 -10.60 -1.17 0.89
N TYR A 81 -10.30 -2.45 1.00
CA TYR A 81 -9.43 -3.06 1.99
C TYR A 81 -8.31 -3.80 1.26
N LEU A 82 -7.08 -3.62 1.72
CA LEU A 82 -5.87 -4.22 1.16
C LEU A 82 -5.03 -4.71 2.35
N ARG A 83 -4.66 -5.98 2.38
CA ARG A 83 -3.72 -6.55 3.35
C ARG A 83 -2.40 -6.83 2.65
N PHE A 84 -1.29 -6.41 3.25
CA PHE A 84 0.05 -6.73 2.77
C PHE A 84 0.76 -7.63 3.78
N SER A 85 1.42 -8.67 3.29
CA SER A 85 2.32 -9.47 4.14
C SER A 85 3.72 -8.87 4.10
N LEU A 86 4.32 -8.70 5.28
CA LEU A 86 5.69 -8.22 5.49
C LEU A 86 6.62 -9.35 5.94
N SER A 87 6.27 -10.62 5.70
CA SER A 87 7.07 -11.76 6.17
C SER A 87 8.49 -11.83 5.58
N GLU A 88 8.75 -11.13 4.47
CA GLU A 88 10.07 -11.01 3.83
C GLU A 88 10.66 -9.59 3.97
N GLU A 89 10.32 -8.88 5.04
CA GLU A 89 10.86 -7.55 5.31
C GLU A 89 12.39 -7.61 5.49
N PRO A 90 13.16 -6.79 4.77
CA PRO A 90 14.62 -6.75 4.95
C PRO A 90 14.98 -6.25 6.35
N GLU A 91 16.04 -6.79 6.94
CA GLU A 91 16.51 -6.44 8.30
C GLU A 91 16.77 -4.93 8.48
N MET A 92 17.06 -4.22 7.40
CA MET A 92 17.23 -2.77 7.38
C MET A 92 16.46 -2.18 6.20
N TRP A 93 15.52 -1.28 6.50
CA TRP A 93 14.85 -0.45 5.51
C TRP A 93 14.71 0.97 6.07
N ASN A 94 14.63 1.94 5.17
CA ASN A 94 14.48 3.37 5.49
C ASN A 94 13.20 3.96 4.90
N LYS A 95 12.52 3.20 4.01
CA LYS A 95 11.28 3.60 3.39
C LYS A 95 10.37 2.43 3.07
N ALA A 96 9.07 2.63 3.24
CA ALA A 96 8.03 1.80 2.69
C ALA A 96 6.95 2.67 2.03
N GLU A 97 6.47 2.25 0.86
CA GLU A 97 5.44 2.97 0.12
C GLU A 97 4.45 1.99 -0.49
N VAL A 98 3.18 2.38 -0.50
CA VAL A 98 2.13 1.69 -1.24
C VAL A 98 1.84 2.48 -2.51
N SER A 99 1.94 1.80 -3.66
CA SER A 99 1.58 2.36 -4.96
C SER A 99 0.26 1.79 -5.45
N LEU A 100 -0.72 2.65 -5.70
CA LEU A 100 -2.05 2.29 -6.17
C LEU A 100 -2.36 2.96 -7.49
N TYR A 101 -2.66 2.16 -8.51
CA TYR A 101 -3.31 2.70 -9.71
C TYR A 101 -4.78 2.94 -9.41
N ILE A 102 -5.22 4.19 -9.50
CA ILE A 102 -6.61 4.58 -9.27
C ILE A 102 -7.18 5.05 -10.58
N LYS A 103 -8.23 4.37 -11.06
CA LYS A 103 -9.06 4.87 -12.16
C LYS A 103 -10.09 5.83 -11.59
N LEU A 104 -10.00 7.10 -11.98
CA LEU A 104 -10.99 8.13 -11.63
C LEU A 104 -12.15 8.09 -12.62
N GLU A 105 -13.37 7.92 -12.11
CA GLU A 105 -14.61 8.03 -12.87
C GLU A 105 -15.40 9.24 -12.35
N GLY A 106 -15.47 10.30 -13.16
CA GLY A 106 -16.18 11.54 -12.81
C GLY A 106 -15.28 12.63 -12.24
N GLU A 107 -15.80 13.34 -11.23
CA GLU A 107 -15.16 14.53 -10.65
C GLU A 107 -14.03 14.17 -9.68
N PRO A 108 -13.07 15.08 -9.45
CA PRO A 108 -12.04 14.90 -8.43
C PRO A 108 -12.63 14.58 -7.05
N LEU A 109 -11.99 13.67 -6.33
CA LEU A 109 -12.44 13.24 -5.01
C LEU A 109 -11.26 13.06 -4.05
N TYR A 110 -11.58 13.08 -2.75
CA TYR A 110 -10.60 12.84 -1.69
C TYR A 110 -10.83 11.45 -1.10
N LEU A 111 -9.77 10.64 -1.04
CA LEU A 111 -9.76 9.34 -0.37
C LEU A 111 -8.95 9.42 0.91
N ASN A 112 -9.54 8.99 2.01
CA ASN A 112 -8.80 8.77 3.24
C ASN A 112 -8.16 7.38 3.18
N VAL A 113 -6.84 7.33 3.31
CA VAL A 113 -6.09 6.09 3.50
C VAL A 113 -5.86 5.93 4.99
N CYS A 114 -6.35 4.84 5.56
CA CYS A 114 -6.28 4.56 6.99
C CYS A 114 -5.60 3.21 7.24
N LEU A 115 -4.92 3.10 8.38
CA LEU A 115 -4.54 1.81 8.92
C LEU A 115 -5.80 1.08 9.42
N VAL A 116 -5.80 -0.24 9.29
CA VAL A 116 -6.83 -1.13 9.86
C VAL A 116 -6.15 -1.99 10.91
N GLU A 117 -6.55 -1.81 12.18
CA GLU A 117 -5.91 -2.46 13.32
C GLU A 117 -6.61 -3.76 13.73
N GLU A 118 -7.92 -3.84 13.49
CA GLU A 118 -8.72 -5.04 13.74
C GLU A 118 -8.54 -6.05 12.60
N ASP A 119 -8.53 -7.33 12.92
CA ASP A 119 -8.42 -8.38 11.92
C ASP A 119 -9.69 -8.48 11.07
N TRP A 120 -9.53 -8.94 9.83
CA TRP A 120 -10.62 -9.10 8.86
C TRP A 120 -10.30 -10.21 7.89
N GLU A 121 -11.30 -10.84 7.29
CA GLU A 121 -11.07 -11.85 6.26
C GLU A 121 -11.79 -11.43 4.99
N GLU A 122 -11.08 -11.44 3.86
CA GLU A 122 -11.60 -11.03 2.56
C GLU A 122 -12.94 -11.72 2.23
N SER A 123 -13.01 -13.03 2.50
CA SER A 123 -14.16 -13.88 2.18
C SER A 123 -15.41 -13.67 3.05
N THR A 124 -15.31 -12.90 4.13
CA THR A 124 -16.42 -12.63 5.06
C THR A 124 -16.69 -11.16 5.29
N LEU A 125 -15.86 -10.26 4.75
CA LEU A 125 -15.99 -8.82 4.95
C LEU A 125 -17.21 -8.25 4.22
N THR A 126 -18.02 -7.50 4.96
CA THR A 126 -19.25 -6.83 4.52
C THR A 126 -19.30 -5.44 5.12
N TRP A 127 -20.24 -4.60 4.70
CA TRP A 127 -20.41 -3.29 5.34
C TRP A 127 -20.78 -3.39 6.82
N ASN A 128 -21.56 -4.41 7.21
CA ASN A 128 -22.07 -4.52 8.57
C ASN A 128 -21.05 -5.06 9.59
N ASN A 129 -20.02 -5.76 9.14
CA ASN A 129 -18.98 -6.33 10.01
C ASN A 129 -17.58 -5.75 9.71
N HIS A 130 -17.49 -4.63 9.00
CA HIS A 130 -16.20 -4.04 8.70
C HIS A 130 -15.53 -3.49 9.98
N PRO A 131 -14.20 -3.57 10.09
CA PRO A 131 -13.47 -3.01 11.22
C PRO A 131 -13.55 -1.48 11.20
N ASN A 132 -13.37 -0.85 12.36
CA ASN A 132 -13.33 0.61 12.41
C ASN A 132 -12.13 1.14 11.62
N ASN A 133 -12.27 2.38 11.11
CA ASN A 133 -11.12 3.06 10.52
C ASN A 133 -10.13 3.36 11.64
N GLY A 134 -8.90 2.84 11.52
CA GLY A 134 -7.80 3.18 12.43
C GLY A 134 -7.17 4.54 12.08
N PRO A 135 -5.91 4.76 12.50
CA PRO A 135 -5.19 6.00 12.22
C PRO A 135 -5.19 6.40 10.74
N LEU A 136 -5.41 7.69 10.48
CA LEU A 136 -5.28 8.27 9.14
C LEU A 136 -3.80 8.30 8.75
N ILE A 137 -3.48 7.71 7.59
CA ILE A 137 -2.14 7.73 6.98
C ILE A 137 -2.04 8.98 6.11
N GLU A 138 -2.95 9.12 5.13
CA GLU A 138 -2.91 10.21 4.16
C GLU A 138 -4.32 10.50 3.61
N VAL A 139 -4.55 11.74 3.14
CA VAL A 139 -5.71 12.09 2.33
C VAL A 139 -5.26 12.27 0.88
N LEU A 140 -5.58 11.31 0.03
CA LEU A 140 -5.26 11.36 -1.39
C LEU A 140 -6.26 12.25 -2.13
N LYS A 141 -5.76 13.27 -2.83
CA LYS A 141 -6.55 14.05 -3.78
C LYS A 141 -6.45 13.43 -5.17
N ILE A 142 -7.52 12.76 -5.60
CA ILE A 142 -7.57 12.10 -6.90
C ILE A 142 -8.13 13.08 -7.93
N THR A 143 -7.33 13.44 -8.93
CA THR A 143 -7.69 14.41 -9.99
C THR A 143 -7.63 13.81 -11.40
N SER A 144 -7.02 12.64 -11.54
CA SER A 144 -6.84 11.93 -12.80
C SER A 144 -6.66 10.44 -12.54
N SER A 145 -6.80 9.61 -13.58
CA SER A 145 -6.44 8.20 -13.47
C SER A 145 -4.92 8.05 -13.53
N ASP A 146 -4.28 7.69 -12.42
CA ASP A 146 -2.83 7.61 -12.30
C ASP A 146 -2.40 6.69 -11.14
N ILE A 147 -1.09 6.49 -10.99
CA ILE A 147 -0.48 5.85 -9.84
C ILE A 147 -0.30 6.89 -8.73
N TYR A 148 -0.97 6.62 -7.61
CA TYR A 148 -0.82 7.36 -6.36
C TYR A 148 0.09 6.59 -5.41
N ARG A 149 1.02 7.32 -4.78
CA ARG A 149 2.06 6.79 -3.91
C ARG A 149 1.82 7.27 -2.49
N ILE A 150 1.73 6.35 -1.55
CA ILE A 150 1.46 6.62 -0.13
C ILE A 150 2.66 6.18 0.69
N ASP A 151 3.30 7.11 1.38
CA ASP A 151 4.40 6.78 2.30
C ASP A 151 3.83 6.17 3.59
N VAL A 152 4.23 4.93 3.88
CA VAL A 152 3.78 4.19 5.08
C VAL A 152 4.91 3.92 6.07
N SER A 153 6.08 4.54 5.86
CA SER A 153 7.30 4.27 6.63
C SER A 153 7.09 4.47 8.13
N GLU A 154 6.47 5.59 8.55
CA GLU A 154 6.25 5.86 9.97
C GLU A 154 5.33 4.85 10.65
N PHE A 155 4.42 4.21 9.92
CA PHE A 155 3.48 3.24 10.47
C PHE A 155 4.11 1.87 10.66
N LEU A 156 5.06 1.49 9.81
CA LEU A 156 5.79 0.23 9.94
C LEU A 156 6.86 0.30 11.05
N LEU A 157 7.54 1.44 11.22
CA LEU A 157 8.51 1.61 12.31
C LEU A 157 7.87 1.44 13.69
N LYS A 158 6.67 2.01 13.90
CA LYS A 158 5.94 1.92 15.18
C LYS A 158 5.48 0.49 15.52
N ARG A 159 5.38 -0.41 14.53
CA ARG A 159 4.98 -1.81 14.74
C ARG A 159 6.10 -2.67 15.33
N GLY A 160 7.36 -2.32 15.08
CA GLY A 160 8.54 -3.04 15.58
C GLY A 160 8.92 -2.73 17.03
N GLU A 161 8.25 -1.76 17.68
CA GLU A 161 8.53 -1.33 19.05
C GLU A 161 7.63 -1.98 20.12
N VAL A 162 6.83 -3.00 19.75
CA VAL A 162 5.89 -3.71 20.64
C VAL A 162 6.39 -5.11 21.01
#